data_AF-A0A1C4PHB8-F1
#
_entry.id   AF-A0A1C4PHB8-F1
#
_cell.length_a   1.000
_cell.length_b   1.000
_cell.length_c   1.000
_cell.angle_alpha   90.00
_cell.angle_beta   90.00
_cell.angle_gamma   90.00
#
_symmetry.space_group_name_H-M   'P 1'
#
loop_
_entity.id
_entity.type
_entity.pdbx_description
1 polymer ?
#
loop_
_entity_poly.entity_id
_entity_poly.type
_entity_poly.pdbx_seq_one_letter_code
_entity_poly.pdbx_strand_id
1 'polypeptide(L)'
;MTGDDTAEDGGSGEHTAARDPDEVDWQGEARRHDSPWFVIWVLVVLGATVSVAVGVMFGSGWIFLVVAVTWSALSVMTTGWARATRKQLVRETGCTAGQLAILNRRMAKERLPRDPAVRRAMAVMVGRQQSDQSGRSTWVLPCLLVLYAFNAAVTWHTGEHTLTLLWVAFGGLTGAAIVKSRRTRARWTRLSMVLSPDRPDRPDRPDRPRRPRPTDGT
;
A
#
# COMPACT_ATOMS: atom_id res chain seq x y z
N MET A 1 27.95 61.79 17.16
CA MET A 1 26.73 61.42 16.40
C MET A 1 27.15 60.25 15.52
N THR A 2 27.50 59.08 16.04
CA THR A 2 26.74 58.08 16.82
C THR A 2 25.54 57.51 16.04
N GLY A 3 25.66 56.24 15.64
CA GLY A 3 24.65 55.45 14.94
C GLY A 3 25.27 54.14 14.45
N ASP A 4 25.71 53.32 15.40
CA ASP A 4 26.27 51.98 15.22
C ASP A 4 25.09 51.00 15.16
N ASP A 5 24.64 50.65 13.95
CA ASP A 5 23.59 49.66 13.71
C ASP A 5 24.17 48.25 13.86
N THR A 6 24.20 47.79 15.11
CA THR A 6 24.45 46.39 15.47
C THR A 6 23.35 45.52 14.88
N ALA A 7 23.68 44.83 13.79
CA ALA A 7 22.96 43.67 13.30
C ALA A 7 23.00 42.59 14.40
N GLU A 8 21.96 42.53 15.22
CA GLU A 8 21.65 41.37 16.04
C GLU A 8 21.34 40.21 15.09
N ASP A 9 22.38 39.44 14.79
CA ASP A 9 22.32 38.07 14.34
C ASP A 9 21.64 37.26 15.45
N GLY A 10 20.31 37.36 15.47
CA GLY A 10 19.40 36.56 16.27
C GLY A 10 19.48 35.12 15.78
N GLY A 11 20.62 34.49 16.07
CA GLY A 11 20.86 33.07 16.02
C GLY A 11 19.77 32.42 16.85
N SER A 12 18.67 32.15 16.15
CA SER A 12 17.61 31.27 16.55
C SER A 12 18.29 29.93 16.67
N GLY A 13 18.91 29.70 17.83
CA GLY A 13 19.26 28.40 18.33
C GLY A 13 17.95 27.65 18.45
N GLU A 14 17.47 27.22 17.30
CA GLU A 14 16.42 26.25 17.12
C GLU A 14 17.01 25.02 17.78
N HIS A 15 16.78 24.95 19.09
CA HIS A 15 16.81 23.73 19.87
C HIS A 15 15.87 22.79 19.12
N THR A 16 16.43 22.14 18.11
CA THR A 16 15.99 20.89 17.53
C THR A 16 16.15 19.89 18.67
N ALA A 17 15.29 20.03 19.69
CA ALA A 17 15.04 19.02 20.68
C ALA A 17 14.86 17.75 19.87
N ALA A 18 15.82 16.84 20.00
CA ALA A 18 15.96 15.67 19.16
C ALA A 18 14.59 14.98 19.14
N ARG A 19 13.87 15.19 18.05
CA ARG A 19 12.51 14.70 17.88
C ARG A 19 12.59 13.21 18.11
N ASP A 20 11.83 12.69 19.07
CA ASP A 20 11.89 11.27 19.42
C ASP A 20 11.79 10.50 18.10
N PRO A 21 12.82 9.71 17.70
CA PRO A 21 12.82 9.03 16.41
C PRO A 21 11.62 8.08 16.26
N ASP A 22 10.92 7.80 17.37
CA ASP A 22 9.74 6.95 17.43
C ASP A 22 8.41 7.70 17.37
N GLU A 23 8.38 9.04 17.41
CA GLU A 23 7.18 9.83 17.16
C GLU A 23 6.80 9.78 15.67
N VAL A 24 5.51 9.58 15.37
CA VAL A 24 5.05 9.50 13.98
C VAL A 24 4.99 10.90 13.38
N ASP A 25 5.94 11.23 12.49
CA ASP A 25 5.87 12.47 11.72
C ASP A 25 4.80 12.37 10.62
N TRP A 26 3.57 12.72 10.99
CA TRP A 26 2.41 12.69 10.10
C TRP A 26 2.53 13.64 8.90
N GLN A 27 3.27 14.74 9.06
CA GLN A 27 3.37 15.78 8.02
C GLN A 27 4.55 15.50 7.08
N GLY A 28 5.72 15.13 7.62
CA GLY A 28 6.90 14.83 6.82
C GLY A 28 6.82 13.52 6.03
N GLU A 29 6.00 12.55 6.47
CA GLU A 29 5.82 11.29 5.74
C GLU A 29 4.75 11.33 4.65
N ALA A 30 4.02 12.43 4.47
CA ALA A 30 3.02 12.56 3.42
C ALA A 30 3.70 12.63 2.03
N ARG A 31 3.42 11.67 1.13
CA ARG A 31 3.97 11.69 -0.24
C ARG A 31 2.87 12.03 -1.24
N ARG A 32 3.25 12.70 -2.33
CA ARG A 32 2.32 13.02 -3.44
C ARG A 32 1.61 11.78 -4.02
N HIS A 33 2.26 10.61 -3.99
CA HIS A 33 1.69 9.34 -4.48
C HIS A 33 0.56 8.77 -3.60
N ASP A 34 0.34 9.29 -2.39
CA ASP A 34 -0.78 8.85 -1.54
C ASP A 34 -2.10 9.55 -1.91
N SER A 35 -2.01 10.57 -2.77
CA SER A 35 -3.17 11.28 -3.27
C SER A 35 -4.09 10.29 -4.00
N PRO A 36 -5.39 10.24 -3.66
CA PRO A 36 -6.34 9.41 -4.41
C PRO A 36 -6.38 9.80 -5.90
N TRP A 37 -6.03 11.05 -6.22
CA TRP A 37 -5.91 11.53 -7.59
C TRP A 37 -4.79 10.86 -8.37
N PHE A 38 -3.70 10.44 -7.72
CA PHE A 38 -2.62 9.73 -8.39
C PHE A 38 -3.09 8.36 -8.89
N VAL A 39 -3.87 7.62 -8.08
CA VAL A 39 -4.45 6.32 -8.48
C VAL A 39 -5.42 6.51 -9.64
N ILE A 40 -6.27 7.54 -9.58
CA ILE A 40 -7.19 7.88 -10.68
C ILE A 40 -6.40 8.19 -11.95
N TRP A 41 -5.35 9.01 -11.86
CA TRP A 41 -4.49 9.36 -12.99
C TRP A 41 -3.85 8.12 -13.62
N VAL A 42 -3.29 7.21 -12.81
CA VAL A 42 -2.70 5.95 -13.29
C VAL A 42 -3.76 5.08 -13.97
N LEU A 43 -4.96 4.95 -13.40
CA LEU A 43 -6.05 4.18 -14.01
C LEU A 43 -6.53 4.78 -15.33
N VAL A 44 -6.60 6.12 -15.42
CA VAL A 44 -6.98 6.84 -16.63
C VAL A 44 -5.92 6.64 -17.72
N VAL A 45 -4.64 6.82 -17.40
CA VAL A 45 -3.54 6.61 -18.35
C VAL A 45 -3.50 5.17 -18.82
N LEU A 46 -3.60 4.21 -17.89
CA LEU A 46 -3.61 2.79 -18.23
C LEU A 46 -4.81 2.45 -19.14
N GLY A 47 -6.00 2.96 -18.82
CA GLY A 47 -7.20 2.78 -19.64
C GLY A 47 -7.08 3.39 -21.02
N ALA A 48 -6.52 4.59 -21.12
CA ALA A 48 -6.26 5.25 -22.40
C ALA A 48 -5.28 4.44 -23.24
N THR A 49 -4.17 3.98 -22.67
CA THR A 49 -3.19 3.13 -23.36
C THR A 49 -3.81 1.83 -23.87
N VAL A 50 -4.62 1.15 -23.04
CA VAL A 50 -5.33 -0.07 -23.42
C VAL A 50 -6.34 0.23 -24.54
N SER A 51 -7.09 1.31 -24.43
CA SER A 51 -8.11 1.68 -25.42
C SER A 51 -7.49 2.04 -26.77
N VAL A 52 -6.38 2.78 -26.78
CA VAL A 52 -5.61 3.10 -27.99
C VAL A 52 -5.03 1.83 -28.62
N ALA A 53 -4.42 0.95 -27.83
CA ALA A 53 -3.89 -0.32 -28.33
C ALA A 53 -4.98 -1.18 -28.98
N VAL A 54 -6.15 -1.32 -28.32
CA VAL A 54 -7.30 -2.04 -28.88
C VAL A 54 -7.83 -1.34 -30.14
N GLY A 55 -7.97 -0.01 -30.13
CA GLY A 55 -8.47 0.75 -31.28
C GLY A 55 -7.59 0.58 -32.53
N VAL A 56 -6.27 0.62 -32.35
CA VAL A 56 -5.29 0.38 -33.43
C VAL A 56 -5.35 -1.07 -33.92
N MET A 57 -5.56 -2.04 -33.04
CA MET A 57 -5.56 -3.46 -33.39
C MET A 57 -6.79 -3.92 -34.16
N PHE A 58 -7.98 -3.44 -33.81
CA PHE A 58 -9.22 -3.97 -34.40
C PHE A 58 -9.82 -3.10 -35.50
N GLY A 59 -9.32 -1.87 -35.69
CA GLY A 59 -9.80 -0.94 -36.74
C GLY A 59 -11.29 -0.58 -36.64
N SER A 60 -11.97 -1.00 -35.58
CA SER A 60 -13.41 -0.94 -35.43
C SER A 60 -13.79 -0.05 -34.25
N GLY A 61 -14.45 1.08 -34.56
CA GLY A 61 -14.84 2.08 -33.58
C GLY A 61 -15.81 1.55 -32.51
N TRP A 62 -16.59 0.50 -32.79
CA TRP A 62 -17.52 -0.06 -31.81
C TRP A 62 -16.81 -0.86 -30.71
N ILE A 63 -15.72 -1.56 -31.04
CA ILE A 63 -14.92 -2.32 -30.06
C ILE A 63 -14.24 -1.34 -29.09
N PHE A 64 -13.75 -0.22 -29.60
CA PHE A 64 -13.22 0.87 -28.78
C PHE A 64 -14.26 1.40 -27.78
N LEU A 65 -15.50 1.61 -28.24
CA LEU A 65 -16.60 2.10 -27.40
C LEU A 65 -16.93 1.10 -26.28
N VAL A 66 -17.01 -0.20 -26.60
CA VAL A 66 -17.23 -1.26 -25.59
C VAL A 66 -16.11 -1.27 -24.56
N VAL A 67 -14.85 -1.25 -24.98
CA VAL A 67 -13.70 -1.26 -24.04
C VAL A 67 -13.68 0.00 -23.18
N ALA A 68 -13.92 1.17 -23.77
CA ALA A 68 -13.97 2.44 -23.03
C ALA A 68 -15.08 2.45 -21.97
N VAL A 69 -16.29 1.94 -22.31
CA VAL A 69 -17.41 1.83 -21.37
C VAL A 69 -17.10 0.83 -20.26
N THR A 70 -16.58 -0.36 -20.60
CA THR A 70 -16.21 -1.37 -19.60
C THR A 70 -15.12 -0.85 -18.66
N TRP A 71 -14.09 -0.20 -19.19
CA TRP A 71 -13.02 0.39 -18.37
C TRP A 71 -13.52 1.50 -17.46
N SER A 72 -14.40 2.36 -17.98
CA SER A 72 -15.02 3.44 -17.20
C SER A 72 -15.87 2.88 -16.07
N ALA A 73 -16.72 1.90 -16.35
CA ALA A 73 -17.54 1.23 -15.34
C ALA A 73 -16.66 0.58 -14.25
N LEU A 74 -15.61 -0.14 -14.65
CA LEU A 74 -14.67 -0.78 -13.72
C LEU A 74 -13.91 0.26 -12.88
N SER A 75 -13.49 1.36 -13.47
CA SER A 75 -12.81 2.46 -12.77
C SER A 75 -13.71 3.14 -11.76
N VAL A 76 -14.98 3.40 -12.10
CA VAL A 76 -15.98 3.98 -11.20
C VAL A 76 -16.27 3.02 -10.05
N MET A 77 -16.49 1.74 -10.34
CA MET A 77 -16.80 0.72 -9.34
C MET A 77 -15.64 0.53 -8.36
N THR A 78 -14.41 0.38 -8.87
CA THR A 78 -13.21 0.21 -8.03
C THR A 78 -12.91 1.45 -7.20
N THR A 79 -13.06 2.65 -7.76
CA THR A 79 -12.87 3.92 -7.03
C THR A 79 -13.94 4.11 -5.96
N GLY A 80 -15.20 3.80 -6.28
CA GLY A 80 -16.32 3.86 -5.35
C GLY A 80 -16.14 2.90 -4.18
N TRP A 81 -15.78 1.66 -4.47
CA TRP A 81 -15.48 0.65 -3.45
C TRP A 81 -14.28 1.06 -2.57
N ALA A 82 -13.19 1.53 -3.17
CA ALA A 82 -12.03 2.02 -2.43
C ALA A 82 -12.37 3.21 -1.51
N ARG A 83 -13.22 4.14 -1.97
CA ARG A 83 -13.70 5.26 -1.14
C ARG A 83 -14.59 4.79 0.00
N ALA A 84 -15.50 3.84 -0.24
CA ALA A 84 -16.36 3.27 0.79
C ALA A 84 -15.54 2.56 1.86
N THR A 85 -14.60 1.69 1.46
CA THR A 85 -13.71 0.98 2.39
C THR A 85 -12.84 1.95 3.19
N ARG A 86 -12.29 3.00 2.56
CA ARG A 86 -11.53 4.05 3.28
C ARG A 86 -12.39 4.76 4.31
N LYS A 87 -13.62 5.16 3.97
CA LYS A 87 -14.55 5.82 4.92
C LYS A 87 -14.86 4.92 6.11
N GLN A 88 -15.04 3.63 5.87
CA GLN A 88 -15.28 2.68 6.96
C GLN A 88 -14.06 2.52 7.87
N LEU A 89 -12.86 2.39 7.29
CA LEU A 89 -11.62 2.30 8.07
C LEU A 89 -11.34 3.57 8.90
N VAL A 90 -11.63 4.76 8.37
CA VAL A 90 -11.53 6.03 9.11
C VAL A 90 -12.44 6.00 10.34
N ARG A 91 -13.69 5.52 10.19
CA ARG A 91 -14.64 5.41 11.30
C ARG A 91 -14.20 4.40 12.36
N GLU A 92 -13.61 3.28 11.95
CA GLU A 92 -13.20 2.20 12.85
C GLU A 92 -11.88 2.49 13.59
N THR A 93 -10.96 3.21 12.95
CA THR A 93 -9.63 3.51 13.53
C THR A 93 -9.56 4.87 14.20
N GLY A 94 -10.50 5.78 13.90
CA GLY A 94 -10.44 7.19 14.30
C GLY A 94 -9.36 8.00 13.55
N CYS A 95 -8.58 7.37 12.67
CA CYS A 95 -7.52 8.03 11.91
C CYS A 95 -8.06 8.72 10.66
N THR A 96 -7.45 9.84 10.29
CA THR A 96 -7.75 10.52 9.03
C THR A 96 -7.28 9.70 7.81
N ALA A 97 -7.82 9.99 6.63
CA ALA A 97 -7.45 9.29 5.39
C ALA A 97 -5.94 9.41 5.05
N GLY A 98 -5.30 10.53 5.40
CA GLY A 98 -3.85 10.72 5.23
C GLY A 98 -3.03 9.86 6.20
N GLN A 99 -3.45 9.79 7.46
CA GLN A 99 -2.81 8.96 8.49
C GLN A 99 -2.91 7.47 8.15
N LEU A 100 -4.02 7.01 7.56
CA LEU A 100 -4.16 5.62 7.09
C LEU A 100 -3.10 5.24 6.05
N ALA A 101 -2.74 6.14 5.13
CA ALA A 101 -1.70 5.87 4.13
C ALA A 101 -0.31 5.73 4.79
N ILE A 102 -0.02 6.57 5.78
CA ILE A 102 1.22 6.54 6.57
C ILE A 102 1.29 5.25 7.38
N LEU A 103 0.21 4.89 8.08
CA LEU A 103 0.09 3.63 8.81
C LEU A 103 0.32 2.42 7.89
N ASN A 104 -0.27 2.42 6.70
CA ASN A 104 -0.07 1.34 5.74
C ASN A 104 1.39 1.19 5.29
N ARG A 105 2.12 2.30 5.15
CA ARG A 105 3.56 2.27 4.84
C ARG A 105 4.40 1.79 6.02
N ARG A 106 4.11 2.24 7.24
CA ARG A 106 4.82 1.78 8.44
C ARG A 106 4.57 0.28 8.68
N MET A 107 3.34 -0.18 8.49
CA MET A 107 2.98 -1.60 8.46
C MET A 107 3.77 -2.37 7.39
N ALA A 108 3.88 -1.83 6.18
CA ALA A 108 4.67 -2.47 5.11
C ALA A 108 6.17 -2.56 5.45
N LYS A 109 6.68 -1.69 6.32
CA LYS A 109 8.06 -1.70 6.84
C LYS A 109 8.20 -2.47 8.16
N GLU A 110 7.13 -3.07 8.66
CA GLU A 110 7.10 -3.78 9.94
C GLU A 110 7.56 -2.92 11.14
N ARG A 111 7.40 -1.58 11.05
CA ARG A 111 7.74 -0.64 12.13
C ARG A 111 6.55 -0.42 13.05
N LEU A 112 6.70 -0.78 14.32
CA LEU A 112 5.66 -0.66 15.34
C LEU A 112 5.83 0.67 16.09
N PRO A 113 4.79 1.53 16.13
CA PRO A 113 4.83 2.75 16.90
C PRO A 113 4.78 2.43 18.41
N ARG A 114 5.39 3.28 19.24
CA ARG A 114 5.31 3.16 20.71
C ARG A 114 3.94 3.58 21.25
N ASP A 115 3.29 4.52 20.58
CA ASP A 115 1.98 5.02 20.99
C ASP A 115 0.91 3.90 20.99
N PRO A 116 0.28 3.60 22.14
CA PRO A 116 -0.75 2.56 22.25
C PRO A 116 -1.99 2.85 21.39
N ALA A 117 -2.35 4.11 21.17
CA ALA A 117 -3.49 4.48 20.33
C ALA A 117 -3.22 4.11 18.86
N VAL A 118 -2.02 4.44 18.35
CA VAL A 118 -1.61 4.11 16.98
C VAL A 118 -1.44 2.59 16.80
N ARG A 119 -0.92 1.89 17.81
CA ARG A 119 -0.86 0.42 17.79
C ARG A 119 -2.24 -0.23 17.69
N ARG A 120 -3.24 0.28 18.42
CA ARG A 120 -4.64 -0.20 18.33
C ARG A 120 -5.21 0.03 16.93
N ALA A 121 -4.99 1.21 16.35
CA ALA A 121 -5.42 1.50 14.98
C ALA A 121 -4.77 0.56 13.95
N MET A 122 -3.46 0.31 14.07
CA MET A 122 -2.76 -0.70 13.23
C MET A 122 -3.34 -2.10 13.43
N ALA A 123 -3.62 -2.52 14.67
CA ALA A 123 -4.20 -3.83 14.95
C ALA A 123 -5.57 -4.01 14.27
N VAL A 124 -6.43 -2.99 14.32
CA VAL A 124 -7.72 -2.99 13.61
C VAL A 124 -7.54 -3.10 12.10
N MET A 125 -6.61 -2.33 11.52
CA MET A 125 -6.31 -2.40 10.08
C MET A 125 -5.79 -3.78 9.67
N VAL A 126 -4.89 -4.38 10.46
CA VAL A 126 -4.34 -5.72 10.19
C VAL A 126 -5.45 -6.77 10.30
N GLY A 127 -6.27 -6.71 11.35
CA GLY A 127 -7.39 -7.64 11.55
C GLY A 127 -8.36 -7.62 10.37
N ARG A 128 -8.70 -6.42 9.88
CA ARG A 128 -9.57 -6.25 8.72
C ARG A 128 -8.95 -6.75 7.42
N GLN A 129 -7.68 -6.44 7.17
CA GLN A 129 -6.99 -6.98 5.99
C GLN A 129 -6.86 -8.50 6.04
N GLN A 130 -6.68 -9.06 7.24
CA GLN A 130 -6.65 -10.51 7.43
C GLN A 130 -8.03 -11.14 7.21
N SER A 131 -9.13 -10.51 7.66
CA SER A 131 -10.49 -10.99 7.40
C SER A 131 -10.81 -10.95 5.91
N ASP A 132 -10.53 -9.84 5.23
CA ASP A 132 -10.79 -9.67 3.80
C ASP A 132 -9.99 -10.67 2.95
N GLN A 133 -8.73 -10.96 3.34
CA GLN A 133 -7.90 -11.95 2.67
C GLN A 133 -8.29 -13.40 3.00
N SER A 134 -8.81 -13.67 4.19
CA SER A 134 -9.23 -15.01 4.58
C SER A 134 -10.52 -15.49 3.87
N GLY A 135 -11.29 -14.55 3.32
CA GLY A 135 -12.56 -14.83 2.65
C GLY A 135 -12.43 -15.35 1.21
N ARG A 136 -13.60 -15.40 0.55
CA ARG A 136 -13.86 -15.83 -0.85
C ARG A 136 -12.93 -15.17 -1.88
N SER A 137 -12.31 -14.04 -1.53
CA SER A 137 -11.32 -13.31 -2.34
C SER A 137 -10.08 -14.13 -2.70
N THR A 138 -9.67 -15.11 -1.88
CA THR A 138 -8.47 -15.93 -2.14
C THR A 138 -8.53 -16.67 -3.48
N TRP A 139 -9.74 -17.06 -3.93
CA TRP A 139 -9.95 -17.80 -5.17
C TRP A 139 -10.11 -16.92 -6.41
N VAL A 140 -10.38 -15.62 -6.23
CA VAL A 140 -10.61 -14.71 -7.36
C VAL A 140 -9.36 -14.60 -8.24
N LEU A 141 -8.18 -14.42 -7.64
CA LEU A 141 -6.94 -14.28 -8.42
C LEU A 141 -6.54 -15.57 -9.17
N PRO A 142 -6.56 -16.77 -8.56
CA PRO A 142 -6.37 -18.03 -9.28
C PRO A 142 -7.38 -18.23 -10.41
N CYS A 143 -8.67 -17.96 -10.18
CA CYS A 143 -9.69 -18.06 -11.22
C CYS A 143 -9.41 -17.11 -12.39
N LEU A 144 -9.02 -15.86 -12.11
CA LEU A 144 -8.63 -14.90 -13.15
C LEU A 144 -7.40 -15.38 -13.92
N LEU A 145 -6.40 -15.94 -13.25
CA LEU A 145 -5.21 -16.47 -13.90
C LEU A 145 -5.56 -17.61 -14.87
N VAL A 146 -6.39 -18.56 -14.45
CA VAL A 146 -6.89 -19.65 -15.30
C VAL A 146 -7.69 -19.10 -16.47
N LEU A 147 -8.56 -18.12 -16.22
CA LEU A 147 -9.34 -17.47 -17.26
C LEU A 147 -8.44 -16.79 -18.31
N TYR A 148 -7.41 -16.06 -17.90
CA TYR A 148 -6.47 -15.41 -18.82
C TYR A 148 -5.64 -16.43 -19.60
N ALA A 149 -5.17 -17.51 -18.95
CA ALA A 149 -4.46 -18.59 -19.63
C ALA A 149 -5.35 -19.29 -20.68
N PHE A 150 -6.62 -19.52 -20.36
CA PHE A 150 -7.60 -20.08 -21.29
C PHE A 150 -7.84 -19.16 -22.49
N ASN A 151 -8.06 -17.86 -22.26
CA ASN A 151 -8.24 -16.88 -23.35
C ASN A 151 -6.97 -16.74 -24.20
N ALA A 152 -5.79 -16.81 -23.61
CA ALA A 152 -4.51 -16.82 -24.33
C ALA A 152 -4.42 -18.05 -25.26
N ALA A 153 -4.77 -19.25 -24.77
CA ALA A 153 -4.76 -20.47 -25.57
C ALA A 153 -5.77 -20.41 -26.74
N VAL A 154 -6.99 -19.93 -26.49
CA VAL A 154 -8.02 -19.78 -27.53
C VAL A 154 -7.55 -18.80 -28.62
N THR A 155 -7.07 -17.62 -28.23
CA THR A 155 -6.59 -16.60 -29.19
C THR A 155 -5.35 -17.03 -29.95
N TRP A 156 -4.49 -17.85 -29.33
CA TRP A 156 -3.34 -18.44 -30.01
C TRP A 156 -3.77 -19.39 -31.12
N HIS A 157 -4.76 -20.23 -30.86
CA HIS A 157 -5.31 -21.16 -31.85
C HIS A 157 -6.04 -20.48 -33.01
N THR A 158 -6.60 -19.28 -32.80
CA THR A 158 -7.24 -18.49 -33.87
C THR A 158 -6.25 -17.65 -34.68
N GLY A 159 -4.95 -17.68 -34.37
CA GLY A 159 -3.92 -16.88 -35.04
C GLY A 159 -3.82 -15.42 -34.56
N GLU A 160 -4.55 -15.06 -33.50
CA GLU A 160 -4.61 -13.69 -32.96
C GLU A 160 -3.47 -13.45 -31.97
N HIS A 161 -2.22 -13.49 -32.45
CA HIS A 161 -1.02 -13.44 -31.61
C HIS A 161 -0.96 -12.21 -30.69
N THR A 162 -1.44 -11.06 -31.15
CA THR A 162 -1.41 -9.83 -30.35
C THR A 162 -2.38 -9.90 -29.16
N LEU A 163 -3.57 -10.48 -29.34
CA LEU A 163 -4.48 -10.77 -28.23
C LEU A 163 -3.89 -11.79 -27.27
N THR A 164 -3.21 -12.81 -27.78
CA THR A 164 -2.51 -13.77 -26.93
C THR A 164 -1.48 -13.08 -26.05
N LEU A 165 -0.64 -12.20 -26.61
CA LEU A 165 0.33 -11.43 -25.84
C LEU A 165 -0.32 -10.57 -24.76
N LEU A 166 -1.46 -9.95 -25.07
CA LEU A 166 -2.23 -9.17 -24.10
C LEU A 166 -2.73 -10.05 -22.93
N TRP A 167 -3.32 -11.21 -23.21
CA TRP A 167 -3.79 -12.14 -22.18
C TRP A 167 -2.64 -12.72 -21.36
N VAL A 168 -1.50 -13.02 -21.99
CA VAL A 168 -0.28 -13.44 -21.31
C VAL A 168 0.23 -12.33 -20.38
N ALA A 169 0.21 -11.07 -20.81
CA ALA A 169 0.58 -9.93 -19.97
C ALA A 169 -0.34 -9.79 -18.74
N PHE A 170 -1.66 -9.88 -18.93
CA PHE A 170 -2.61 -9.87 -17.81
C PHE A 170 -2.45 -11.07 -16.87
N GLY A 171 -2.17 -12.25 -17.43
CA GLY A 171 -1.82 -13.46 -16.67
C GLY A 171 -0.55 -13.25 -15.83
N GLY A 172 0.50 -12.69 -16.42
CA GLY A 172 1.75 -12.36 -15.72
C GLY A 172 1.55 -11.38 -14.58
N LEU A 173 0.80 -10.29 -14.81
CA LEU A 173 0.44 -9.31 -13.77
C LEU A 173 -0.37 -9.96 -12.64
N THR A 174 -1.32 -10.84 -12.97
CA THR A 174 -2.12 -11.56 -11.99
C THR A 174 -1.26 -12.54 -11.19
N GLY A 175 -0.34 -13.26 -11.83
CA GLY A 175 0.63 -14.12 -11.18
C GLY A 175 1.52 -13.35 -10.20
N ALA A 176 2.05 -12.20 -10.62
CA ALA A 176 2.82 -11.31 -9.76
C ALA A 176 1.98 -10.81 -8.56
N ALA A 177 0.71 -10.46 -8.78
CA ALA A 177 -0.22 -10.07 -7.74
C ALA A 177 -0.48 -11.20 -6.72
N ILE A 178 -0.59 -12.46 -7.16
CA ILE A 178 -0.73 -13.63 -6.29
C ILE A 178 0.53 -13.81 -5.43
N VAL A 179 1.72 -13.74 -6.02
CA VAL A 179 2.97 -13.88 -5.27
C VAL A 179 3.09 -12.75 -4.24
N LYS A 180 2.77 -11.52 -4.63
CA LYS A 180 2.76 -10.37 -3.74
C LYS A 180 1.73 -10.53 -2.62
N SER A 181 0.51 -10.99 -2.92
CA SER A 181 -0.54 -11.18 -1.91
C SER A 181 -0.16 -12.25 -0.89
N ARG A 182 0.44 -13.36 -1.34
CA ARG A 182 0.95 -14.41 -0.45
C ARG A 182 2.04 -13.90 0.50
N ARG A 183 3.03 -13.15 -0.01
CA ARG A 183 4.08 -12.54 0.82
C ARG A 183 3.50 -11.54 1.82
N THR A 184 2.52 -10.76 1.37
CA THR A 184 1.83 -9.75 2.17
C THR A 184 1.01 -10.42 3.29
N ARG A 185 0.33 -11.53 3.01
CA ARG A 185 -0.39 -12.33 4.01
C ARG A 185 0.53 -12.85 5.12
N ALA A 186 1.67 -13.43 4.76
CA ALA A 186 2.65 -13.91 5.74
C ALA A 186 3.14 -12.77 6.65
N ARG A 187 3.36 -11.58 6.08
CA ARG A 187 3.70 -10.38 6.86
C ARG A 187 2.58 -9.97 7.81
N TRP A 188 1.33 -9.96 7.36
CA TRP A 188 0.19 -9.61 8.21
C TRP A 188 -0.01 -10.57 9.37
N THR A 189 0.18 -11.87 9.14
CA THR A 189 0.13 -12.87 10.21
C THR A 189 1.24 -12.64 11.26
N ARG A 190 2.44 -12.23 10.83
CA ARG A 190 3.50 -11.87 11.79
C ARG A 190 3.16 -10.60 12.58
N LEU A 191 2.63 -9.58 11.91
CA LEU A 191 2.24 -8.33 12.57
C LEU A 191 1.09 -8.54 13.56
N SER A 192 0.10 -9.38 13.25
CA SER A 192 -0.99 -9.67 14.19
C SER A 192 -0.49 -10.37 15.45
N MET A 193 0.45 -11.32 15.33
CA MET A 193 1.08 -11.96 16.51
C MET A 193 1.85 -10.96 17.41
N VAL A 194 2.42 -9.91 16.83
CA VAL A 194 3.16 -8.89 17.61
C VAL A 194 2.22 -7.83 18.20
N LEU A 195 1.14 -7.52 17.50
CA LEU A 195 0.15 -6.53 17.92
C LEU A 195 -0.93 -7.09 18.87
N SER A 196 -1.02 -8.42 19.05
CA SER A 196 -1.97 -9.04 19.98
C SER A 196 -1.84 -8.46 21.40
N PRO A 197 -2.93 -7.90 21.96
CA PRO A 197 -2.94 -7.29 23.29
C PRO A 197 -2.65 -8.30 24.42
N ASP A 198 -2.95 -9.58 24.19
CA ASP A 198 -2.73 -10.68 25.15
C ASP A 198 -1.29 -11.19 25.20
N ARG A 199 -0.31 -10.42 24.72
CA ARG A 199 1.07 -10.68 25.11
C ARG A 199 1.20 -10.10 26.51
N PRO A 200 1.15 -10.91 27.60
CA PRO A 200 1.34 -10.40 28.95
C PRO A 200 2.61 -9.56 28.90
N ASP A 201 2.53 -8.33 29.40
CA ASP A 201 3.67 -7.42 29.52
C ASP A 201 4.85 -8.28 29.92
N ARG A 202 5.80 -8.43 28.98
CA ARG A 202 6.95 -9.28 29.21
C ARG A 202 7.58 -8.65 30.44
N PRO A 203 7.51 -9.29 31.63
CA PRO A 203 7.92 -8.64 32.86
C PRO A 203 9.32 -8.15 32.60
N ASP A 204 9.53 -6.85 32.81
CA ASP A 204 10.76 -6.12 32.50
C ASP A 204 11.90 -7.08 32.61
N ARG A 205 12.45 -7.47 31.45
CA ARG A 205 13.49 -8.49 31.39
C ARG A 205 14.56 -7.94 32.32
N PRO A 206 14.76 -8.52 33.53
CA PRO A 206 15.59 -7.88 34.54
C PRO A 206 16.91 -7.63 33.86
N ASP A 207 17.34 -6.36 33.90
CA ASP A 207 18.51 -5.83 33.19
C ASP A 207 19.53 -6.95 33.12
N ARG A 208 19.66 -7.58 31.95
CA ARG A 208 20.67 -8.63 31.80
C ARG A 208 21.96 -7.89 32.10
N PRO A 209 22.68 -8.22 33.19
CA PRO A 209 23.89 -7.51 33.52
C PRO A 209 24.74 -7.51 32.26
N ARG A 210 25.05 -6.31 31.75
CA ARG A 210 25.86 -6.15 30.54
C ARG A 210 27.05 -7.06 30.74
N ARG A 211 27.15 -8.13 29.94
CA ARG A 211 28.32 -9.01 30.00
C ARG A 211 29.52 -8.08 29.85
N PRO A 212 30.47 -8.09 30.80
CA PRO A 212 31.64 -7.25 30.70
C PRO A 212 32.29 -7.53 29.35
N ARG A 213 32.53 -6.45 28.61
CA ARG A 213 33.21 -6.50 27.32
C ARG A 213 34.58 -7.12 27.61
N PRO A 214 34.96 -8.24 26.95
CA PRO A 214 36.31 -8.78 27.14
C PRO A 214 37.29 -7.67 26.79
N THR A 215 38.07 -7.24 27.78
CA THR A 215 39.22 -6.39 27.55
C THR A 215 40.26 -7.28 26.90
N ASP A 216 40.60 -7.00 25.65
CA ASP A 216 41.65 -7.69 24.93
C ASP A 216 42.95 -7.59 25.73
N GLY A 217 43.48 -8.76 26.13
CA GLY A 217 44.75 -8.89 26.81
C GLY A 217 45.90 -8.61 25.84
N THR A 218 46.80 -7.74 26.29
CA THR A 218 48.15 -7.47 25.75
C THR A 218 49.01 -8.71 25.64
#